data_AF-A0A8T4VDZ9-F1
#
_entry.id   AF-A0A8T4VDZ9-F1
#
_cell.length_a   1.000
_cell.length_b   1.000
_cell.length_c   1.000
_cell.angle_alpha   90.00
_cell.angle_beta   90.00
_cell.angle_gamma   90.00
#
_symmetry.space_group_name_H-M   'P 1'
#
loop_
_entity.id
_entity.type
_entity.pdbx_description
1 polymer ?
#
loop_
_entity_poly.entity_id
_entity_poly.type
_entity_poly.pdbx_seq_one_letter_code
_entity_poly.pdbx_strand_id
1 'polypeptide(L)'
;EIKRVLNYVNVFGYNLTNALKSVAGTTPSPDLKELFNGMISTIETGGDMRQYLDDKSNDSLTKYGFSQKKHLETIATYSEVYTGFLIAGPLLFIVTFAILEKISPMISGIPISTLATMGTFVLLPLLNVLFILLLETSKGEM
;
A
#
# COMPACT_ATOMS: atom_id res chain seq x y z
N GLU A 1 24.59 -1.75 -4.44
CA GLU A 1 25.30 -2.05 -3.19
C GLU A 1 26.29 -3.22 -3.30
N ILE A 2 25.88 -4.44 -3.69
CA ILE A 2 26.83 -5.57 -3.86
C ILE A 2 28.00 -5.23 -4.81
N LYS A 3 27.73 -4.54 -5.93
CA LYS A 3 28.79 -4.03 -6.83
C LYS A 3 29.79 -3.08 -6.13
N ARG A 4 29.33 -2.29 -5.15
CA ARG A 4 30.20 -1.42 -4.35
C ARG A 4 31.08 -2.26 -3.43
N VAL A 5 30.54 -3.30 -2.80
CA VAL A 5 31.33 -4.27 -2.01
C VAL A 5 32.42 -4.89 -2.88
N LEU A 6 32.06 -5.40 -4.07
CA LEU A 6 33.01 -5.99 -5.01
C LEU A 6 34.09 -5.00 -5.47
N ASN A 7 33.74 -3.73 -5.70
CA ASN A 7 34.73 -2.69 -6.02
C ASN A 7 35.70 -2.47 -4.86
N TYR A 8 35.22 -2.37 -3.61
CA TYR A 8 36.11 -2.23 -2.45
C TYR A 8 37.11 -3.39 -2.34
N VAL A 9 36.68 -4.62 -2.63
CA VAL A 9 37.57 -5.77 -2.62
C VAL A 9 38.54 -5.76 -3.80
N ASN A 10 38.04 -5.70 -5.03
CA ASN A 10 38.84 -5.93 -6.24
C ASN A 10 39.65 -4.72 -6.70
N VAL A 11 39.17 -3.50 -6.44
CA VAL A 11 39.81 -2.25 -6.88
C VAL A 11 40.60 -1.60 -5.76
N PHE A 12 40.05 -1.59 -4.55
CA PHE A 12 40.66 -0.91 -3.39
C PHE A 12 41.43 -1.86 -2.46
N GLY A 13 41.39 -3.17 -2.70
CA GLY A 13 42.15 -4.17 -1.94
C GLY A 13 41.64 -4.39 -0.50
N TYR A 14 40.39 -4.02 -0.21
CA TYR A 14 39.81 -4.23 1.12
C TYR A 14 39.58 -5.73 1.34
N ASN A 15 39.76 -6.18 2.58
CA ASN A 15 39.23 -7.48 2.97
C ASN A 15 37.69 -7.47 2.90
N LEU A 16 37.07 -8.64 2.71
CA LEU A 16 35.62 -8.75 2.51
C LEU A 16 34.82 -8.14 3.67
N THR A 17 35.24 -8.36 4.91
CA THR A 17 34.60 -7.84 6.12
C THR A 17 34.64 -6.31 6.19
N ASN A 18 35.77 -5.67 5.87
CA ASN A 18 35.92 -4.21 5.81
C ASN A 18 35.12 -3.61 4.64
N ALA A 19 35.08 -4.30 3.50
CA ALA A 19 34.26 -3.89 2.35
C ALA A 19 32.76 -3.91 2.70
N LEU A 20 32.28 -5.01 3.29
CA LEU A 20 30.89 -5.12 3.79
C LEU A 20 30.58 -4.03 4.82
N LYS A 21 31.48 -3.80 5.78
CA LYS A 21 31.30 -2.78 6.83
C LYS A 21 31.20 -1.37 6.26
N SER A 22 32.02 -1.05 5.26
CA SER A 22 32.02 0.25 4.58
C SER A 22 30.71 0.50 3.82
N VAL A 23 30.18 -0.53 3.15
CA VAL A 23 28.89 -0.41 2.44
C VAL A 23 27.71 -0.40 3.42
N ALA A 24 27.73 -1.23 4.47
CA ALA A 24 26.71 -1.24 5.52
C ALA A 24 26.60 0.11 6.25
N GLY A 25 27.70 0.85 6.38
CA GLY A 25 27.71 2.20 6.96
C GLY A 25 27.08 3.28 6.07
N THR A 26 26.89 3.04 4.78
CA THR A 26 26.42 4.05 3.81
C THR A 26 25.14 3.65 3.05
N THR A 27 24.66 2.42 3.23
CA THR A 27 23.41 1.96 2.60
C THR A 27 22.19 2.66 3.22
N PRO A 28 21.22 3.13 2.42
CA PRO A 28 19.97 3.70 2.92
C PRO A 28 18.98 2.62 3.39
N SER A 29 19.16 1.36 2.96
CA SER A 29 18.28 0.25 3.34
C SER A 29 18.71 -0.35 4.69
N PRO A 30 17.85 -0.31 5.73
CA PRO A 30 18.14 -0.91 7.03
C PRO A 30 18.24 -2.44 6.96
N ASP A 31 17.39 -3.10 6.16
CA ASP A 31 17.45 -4.56 5.99
C ASP A 31 18.77 -5.01 5.34
N LEU A 32 19.26 -4.26 4.36
CA LEU A 32 20.53 -4.57 3.70
C LEU A 32 21.73 -4.30 4.61
N LYS A 33 21.65 -3.27 5.46
CA LYS A 33 22.63 -3.01 6.51
C LYS A 33 22.69 -4.18 7.49
N GLU A 34 21.53 -4.66 7.94
CA GLU A 34 21.42 -5.79 8.84
C GLU A 34 22.00 -7.08 8.21
N LEU A 35 21.70 -7.33 6.93
CA LEU A 35 22.26 -8.45 6.18
C LEU A 35 23.79 -8.41 6.17
N PHE A 36 24.39 -7.27 5.79
CA PHE A 36 25.85 -7.15 5.76
C PHE A 36 26.49 -7.26 7.14
N ASN A 37 25.86 -6.71 8.18
CA ASN A 37 26.36 -6.86 9.56
C ASN A 37 26.29 -8.31 10.04
N GLY A 38 25.23 -9.04 9.72
CA GLY A 38 25.14 -10.46 10.04
C GLY A 38 26.16 -11.29 9.26
N MET A 39 26.39 -11.00 7.97
CA MET A 39 27.47 -11.64 7.20
C MET A 39 28.85 -11.41 7.84
N ILE A 40 29.14 -10.19 8.29
CA ILE A 40 30.39 -9.87 9.01
C ILE A 40 30.50 -10.72 10.28
N SER A 41 29.44 -10.77 11.09
CA SER A 41 29.40 -11.55 12.33
C SER A 41 29.59 -13.06 12.08
N THR A 42 28.95 -13.61 11.05
CA THR A 42 29.09 -15.03 10.68
C THR A 42 30.52 -15.35 10.22
N ILE A 43 31.18 -14.44 9.49
CA ILE A 43 32.59 -14.59 9.11
C ILE A 43 33.51 -14.55 10.33
N GLU A 44 33.33 -13.56 11.22
CA GLU A 44 34.18 -13.36 12.40
C GLU A 44 34.06 -14.49 13.43
N THR A 45 32.88 -15.09 13.55
CA THR A 45 32.60 -16.21 14.46
C THR A 45 32.88 -17.58 13.84
N GLY A 46 33.18 -17.66 12.54
CA GLY A 46 33.36 -18.91 11.82
C GLY A 46 32.08 -19.74 11.64
N GLY A 47 30.92 -19.08 11.67
CA GLY A 47 29.62 -19.74 11.52
C GLY A 47 29.31 -20.15 10.07
N ASP A 48 28.21 -20.88 9.89
CA ASP A 48 27.76 -21.31 8.57
C ASP A 48 27.08 -20.16 7.81
N MET A 49 27.79 -19.61 6.81
CA MET A 49 27.29 -18.53 5.97
C MET A 49 26.08 -18.95 5.11
N ARG A 50 26.03 -20.21 4.67
CA ARG A 50 24.92 -20.71 3.88
C ARG A 50 23.65 -20.74 4.72
N GLN A 51 23.75 -21.30 5.92
CA GLN A 51 22.63 -21.33 6.86
C GLN A 51 22.14 -19.91 7.19
N TYR A 52 23.05 -18.98 7.50
CA TYR A 52 22.68 -17.60 7.78
C TYR A 52 21.94 -16.93 6.61
N LEU A 53 22.41 -17.11 5.37
CA LEU A 53 21.79 -16.52 4.20
C LEU A 53 20.43 -17.16 3.89
N ASP A 54 20.28 -18.47 4.08
CA ASP A 54 19.01 -19.18 3.92
C ASP A 54 17.97 -18.68 4.95
N ASP A 55 18.39 -18.53 6.21
CA ASP A 55 17.52 -18.00 7.28
C ASP A 55 17.11 -16.55 6.99
N LYS A 56 18.07 -15.69 6.66
CA LYS A 56 17.79 -14.27 6.35
C LYS A 56 16.92 -14.10 5.10
N SER A 57 17.08 -14.99 4.11
CA SER A 57 16.24 -15.05 2.92
C SER A 57 14.81 -15.42 3.27
N ASN A 58 14.60 -16.49 4.04
CA ASN A 58 13.28 -16.92 4.49
C ASN A 58 12.57 -15.85 5.33
N ASP A 59 13.29 -15.18 6.23
CA ASP A 59 12.76 -14.05 7.01
C ASP A 59 12.32 -12.90 6.11
N SER A 60 13.14 -12.55 5.12
CA SER A 60 12.84 -11.46 4.19
C SER A 60 11.64 -11.77 3.30
N LEU A 61 11.54 -13.00 2.80
CA LEU A 61 10.40 -13.48 2.02
C LEU A 61 9.12 -13.52 2.86
N THR A 62 9.23 -13.91 4.12
CA THR A 62 8.11 -13.93 5.07
C THR A 62 7.60 -12.50 5.34
N LYS A 63 8.52 -11.56 5.65
CA LYS A 63 8.18 -10.14 5.81
C LYS A 63 7.54 -9.56 4.55
N TYR A 64 8.09 -9.85 3.38
CA TYR A 64 7.52 -9.44 2.11
C TYR A 64 6.08 -9.98 1.93
N GLY A 65 5.87 -11.26 2.25
CA GLY A 65 4.55 -11.88 2.22
C GLY A 65 3.53 -11.19 3.14
N PHE A 66 3.95 -10.79 4.35
CA PHE A 66 3.10 -10.02 5.26
C PHE A 66 2.76 -8.63 4.73
N SER A 67 3.76 -7.89 4.24
CA SER A 67 3.53 -6.57 3.64
C SER A 67 2.58 -6.67 2.45
N GLN A 68 2.75 -7.68 1.60
CA GLN A 68 1.87 -7.90 0.44
C GLN A 68 0.44 -8.23 0.86
N LYS A 69 0.24 -9.08 1.88
CA LYS A 69 -1.09 -9.35 2.44
C LYS A 69 -1.75 -8.07 2.96
N LYS A 70 -1.02 -7.24 3.70
CA LYS A 70 -1.52 -5.94 4.19
C LYS A 70 -1.93 -5.02 3.03
N HIS A 71 -1.15 -4.97 1.95
CA HIS A 71 -1.52 -4.18 0.76
C HIS A 71 -2.81 -4.70 0.11
N LEU A 72 -2.98 -6.02 0.00
CA LEU A 72 -4.20 -6.62 -0.55
C LEU A 72 -5.42 -6.34 0.34
N GLU A 73 -5.24 -6.38 1.66
CA GLU A 73 -6.30 -6.04 2.62
C GLU A 73 -6.72 -4.57 2.46
N THR A 74 -5.77 -3.64 2.34
CA THR A 74 -6.06 -2.24 2.05
C THR A 74 -6.84 -2.05 0.74
N ILE A 75 -6.44 -2.74 -0.34
CA ILE A 75 -7.17 -2.70 -1.62
C ILE A 75 -8.59 -3.26 -1.46
N ALA A 76 -8.76 -4.36 -0.71
CA ALA A 76 -10.06 -4.96 -0.46
C ALA A 76 -10.99 -4.01 0.30
N THR A 77 -10.49 -3.34 1.34
CA THR A 77 -11.25 -2.31 2.07
C THR A 77 -11.69 -1.18 1.16
N TYR A 78 -10.84 -0.68 0.26
CA TYR A 78 -11.25 0.34 -0.71
C TYR A 78 -12.30 -0.15 -1.69
N SER A 79 -12.19 -1.39 -2.14
CA SER A 79 -13.21 -2.01 -2.98
C SER A 79 -14.56 -2.10 -2.27
N GLU A 80 -14.58 -2.42 -0.98
CA GLU A 80 -15.80 -2.50 -0.19
C GLU A 80 -16.45 -1.12 0.00
N VAL A 81 -15.65 -0.11 0.33
CA VAL A 81 -16.15 1.28 0.44
C VAL A 81 -16.72 1.76 -0.90
N TYR A 82 -16.05 1.45 -2.01
CA TYR A 82 -16.52 1.82 -3.35
C TYR A 82 -17.85 1.12 -3.71
N THR A 83 -17.96 -0.19 -3.52
CA THR A 83 -19.19 -0.93 -3.86
C THR A 83 -20.34 -0.59 -2.91
N GLY A 84 -20.07 -0.46 -1.61
CA GLY A 84 -21.08 -0.12 -0.60
C GLY A 84 -21.59 1.31 -0.72
N PHE A 85 -20.70 2.29 -0.57
CA PHE A 85 -21.14 3.70 -0.49
C PHE A 85 -21.30 4.37 -1.85
N LEU A 86 -20.41 4.08 -2.82
CA LEU A 86 -20.41 4.79 -4.10
C LEU A 86 -21.30 4.13 -5.17
N ILE A 87 -21.58 2.83 -5.06
CA ILE A 87 -22.50 2.14 -5.97
C ILE A 87 -23.85 1.91 -5.28
N ALA A 88 -23.89 1.16 -4.18
CA ALA A 88 -25.17 0.80 -3.56
C ALA A 88 -25.90 2.02 -2.95
N GLY A 89 -25.17 2.96 -2.34
CA GLY A 89 -25.75 4.21 -1.81
C GLY A 89 -26.56 5.00 -2.85
N PRO A 90 -25.96 5.42 -3.99
CA PRO A 90 -26.70 6.11 -5.05
C PRO A 90 -27.80 5.29 -5.69
N LEU A 91 -27.61 3.97 -5.81
CA LEU A 91 -28.66 3.09 -6.33
C LEU A 91 -29.88 3.12 -5.40
N LEU A 92 -29.69 2.96 -4.09
CA LEU A 92 -30.77 3.05 -3.11
C LEU A 92 -31.43 4.43 -3.11
N PHE A 93 -30.64 5.49 -3.26
CA PHE A 93 -31.15 6.85 -3.39
C PHE A 93 -32.08 6.98 -4.60
N ILE A 94 -31.63 6.56 -5.79
CA ILE A 94 -32.43 6.61 -7.02
C ILE A 94 -33.71 5.79 -6.88
N VAL A 95 -33.63 4.56 -6.35
CA VAL A 95 -34.80 3.68 -6.16
C VAL A 95 -35.81 4.30 -5.19
N THR A 96 -35.34 4.88 -4.09
CA THR A 96 -36.22 5.54 -3.09
C THR A 96 -36.97 6.71 -3.72
N PHE A 97 -36.27 7.58 -4.46
CA PHE A 97 -36.92 8.69 -5.16
C PHE A 97 -37.89 8.22 -6.24
N ALA A 98 -37.55 7.15 -6.98
CA ALA A 98 -38.44 6.56 -7.97
C ALA A 98 -39.73 6.03 -7.35
N ILE A 99 -39.68 5.39 -6.18
CA ILE A 99 -40.86 4.92 -5.45
C ILE A 99 -41.70 6.12 -4.97
N LEU A 100 -41.06 7.14 -4.39
CA LEU A 100 -41.75 8.33 -3.90
C LEU A 100 -42.48 9.05 -5.03
N GLU A 101 -41.87 9.18 -6.22
CA GLU A 101 -42.49 9.79 -7.39
C GLU A 101 -43.78 9.08 -7.81
N LYS A 102 -43.83 7.75 -7.67
CA LYS A 102 -45.04 6.96 -7.97
C LYS A 102 -46.17 7.17 -6.97
N ILE A 103 -45.83 7.45 -5.70
CA ILE A 103 -46.83 7.66 -4.64
C ILE A 103 -47.35 9.11 -4.69
N SER A 104 -46.43 10.08 -4.76
CA SER A 104 -46.75 11.49 -4.89
C SER A 104 -45.75 12.13 -5.85
N PRO A 105 -46.16 12.58 -7.05
CA PRO A 105 -45.24 13.17 -8.02
C PRO A 105 -44.66 14.52 -7.56
N MET A 106 -45.23 15.13 -6.51
CA MET A 106 -44.78 16.41 -5.95
C MET A 106 -44.54 16.32 -4.44
N ILE A 107 -43.49 16.99 -3.97
CA ILE A 107 -43.24 17.27 -2.56
C ILE A 107 -43.12 18.79 -2.42
N SER A 108 -43.96 19.40 -1.58
CA SER A 108 -43.92 20.84 -1.31
C SER A 108 -44.00 21.72 -2.59
N GLY A 109 -44.78 21.30 -3.58
CA GLY A 109 -44.94 22.01 -4.86
C GLY A 109 -43.78 21.82 -5.85
N ILE A 110 -42.75 21.05 -5.50
CA ILE A 110 -41.62 20.72 -6.37
C ILE A 110 -41.80 19.28 -6.91
N PRO A 111 -41.64 19.04 -8.22
CA PRO A 111 -41.65 17.69 -8.76
C PRO A 111 -40.52 16.84 -8.15
N ILE A 112 -40.86 15.64 -7.67
CA ILE A 112 -39.86 14.72 -7.08
C ILE A 112 -38.78 14.36 -8.10
N SER A 113 -39.14 14.23 -9.38
CA SER A 113 -38.20 13.96 -10.48
C SER A 113 -37.11 15.04 -10.60
N THR A 114 -37.44 16.31 -10.35
CA THR A 114 -36.47 17.41 -10.34
C THR A 114 -35.51 17.30 -9.14
N LEU A 115 -36.04 16.99 -7.95
CA LEU A 115 -35.22 16.76 -6.75
C LEU A 115 -34.30 15.55 -6.91
N ALA A 116 -34.81 14.46 -7.47
CA ALA A 116 -34.04 13.24 -7.74
C ALA A 116 -32.90 13.52 -8.72
N THR A 117 -33.20 14.20 -9.84
CA THR A 117 -32.20 14.55 -10.86
C THR A 117 -31.12 15.46 -10.27
N MET A 118 -31.51 16.53 -9.60
CA MET A 118 -30.56 17.45 -8.96
C MET A 118 -29.72 16.74 -7.90
N GLY A 119 -30.37 15.92 -7.06
CA GLY A 119 -29.71 15.11 -6.05
C GLY A 119 -28.68 14.19 -6.66
N THR A 120 -29.02 13.43 -7.71
CA THR A 120 -28.09 12.53 -8.39
C THR A 120 -26.92 13.28 -9.03
N PHE A 121 -27.16 14.38 -9.75
CA PHE A 121 -26.12 15.16 -10.42
C PHE A 121 -25.18 15.89 -9.45
N VAL A 122 -25.60 16.16 -8.21
CA VAL A 122 -24.74 16.78 -7.19
C VAL A 122 -24.07 15.71 -6.30
N LEU A 123 -24.86 14.75 -5.81
CA LEU A 123 -24.41 13.73 -4.87
C LEU A 123 -23.38 12.78 -5.50
N LEU A 124 -23.60 12.31 -6.73
CA LEU A 124 -22.69 11.37 -7.38
C LEU A 124 -21.29 11.95 -7.60
N PRO A 125 -21.13 13.15 -8.20
CA PRO A 125 -19.81 13.75 -8.33
C PRO A 125 -19.17 14.03 -6.97
N LEU A 126 -19.95 14.52 -6.00
CA LEU A 126 -19.45 14.83 -4.66
C LEU A 126 -18.91 13.58 -3.94
N LEU A 127 -19.64 12.47 -4.01
CA LEU A 127 -19.19 11.18 -3.47
C LEU A 127 -17.89 10.69 -4.14
N ASN A 128 -17.79 10.84 -5.47
CA ASN A 128 -16.58 10.45 -6.20
C ASN A 128 -15.38 11.34 -5.85
N VAL A 129 -15.56 12.65 -5.75
CA VAL A 129 -14.50 13.59 -5.33
C VAL A 129 -14.05 13.28 -3.91
N LEU A 130 -14.98 13.05 -2.98
CA LEU A 130 -14.68 12.66 -1.60
C LEU A 130 -13.86 11.37 -1.56
N PHE A 131 -14.22 10.38 -2.37
CA PHE A 131 -13.50 9.11 -2.44
C PHE A 131 -12.09 9.27 -3.02
N ILE A 132 -11.92 10.10 -4.05
CA ILE A 132 -10.59 10.42 -4.60
C ILE A 132 -9.71 11.07 -3.52
N LEU A 133 -10.24 12.02 -2.76
CA LEU A 133 -9.50 12.67 -1.66
C LEU A 133 -9.12 11.68 -0.55
N LEU A 134 -10.00 10.72 -0.24
CA LEU A 134 -9.71 9.65 0.71
C LEU A 134 -8.54 8.80 0.20
N LEU A 135 -8.59 8.38 -1.07
CA LEU A 135 -7.51 7.60 -1.68
C LEU A 135 -6.19 8.36 -1.70
N GLU A 136 -6.20 9.66 -1.99
CA GLU A 136 -4.99 10.48 -2.01
C GLU A 136 -4.38 10.64 -0.62
N THR A 137 -5.22 10.88 0.40
CA THR A 137 -4.79 10.96 1.80
C THR A 137 -4.16 9.63 2.25
N SER A 138 -4.78 8.49 1.92
CA SER A 138 -4.21 7.20 2.30
C SER A 138 -2.95 6.85 1.53
N LYS A 139 -2.84 7.24 0.25
CA LYS A 139 -1.59 7.04 -0.52
C LYS A 139 -0.41 7.80 0.10
N GLY A 140 -0.66 8.90 0.82
CA GLY A 140 0.37 9.63 1.56
C GLY A 140 0.89 8.91 2.81
N GLU A 141 0.19 7.87 3.28
CA GLU A 141 0.57 7.07 4.45
C GLU A 141 1.20 5.70 4.09
N MET A 142 1.23 5.34 2.80
CA MET A 142 1.86 4.12 2.26
C MET A 142 3.24 4.40 1.67
#